data_AF-A0A5C5B7H0-F1
#
_entry.id   AF-A0A5C5B7H0-F1
#
_cell.length_a   1.000
_cell.length_b   1.000
_cell.length_c   1.000
_cell.angle_alpha   90.00
_cell.angle_beta   90.00
_cell.angle_gamma   90.00
#
_symmetry.space_group_name_H-M   'P 1'
#
loop_
_entity.id
_entity.type
_entity.pdbx_description
1 polymer ?
#
loop_
_entity_poly.entity_id
_entity_poly.type
_entity_poly.pdbx_seq_one_letter_code
_entity_poly.pdbx_strand_id
1 'polypeptide(L)'
;HEVARSLSPRRFAQSLARLVPAVREEHLRPAPAGVRAQALARDGSLVDDFLFATSPRQLHVINAPSPAATAALEIAGHVVSELDRSAATS
;
A
#
# COMPACT_ATOMS: atom_id res chain seq x y z
N HIS A 1 2.40 -20.25 -3.62
CA HIS A 1 1.39 -20.49 -2.56
C HIS A 1 0.30 -19.42 -2.53
N GLU A 2 0.61 -18.13 -2.72
CA GLU A 2 -0.35 -17.02 -2.70
C GLU A 2 -1.29 -17.01 -3.92
N VAL A 3 -0.74 -17.14 -5.13
CA VAL A 3 -1.50 -17.17 -6.39
C VAL A 3 -2.56 -18.28 -6.40
N ALA A 4 -2.20 -19.48 -5.93
CA ALA A 4 -3.11 -20.63 -5.88
C ALA A 4 -4.24 -20.50 -4.83
N ARG A 5 -4.09 -19.60 -3.85
CA ARG A 5 -5.16 -19.21 -2.92
C ARG A 5 -6.10 -18.21 -3.56
N SER A 6 -5.55 -17.20 -4.24
CA SER A 6 -6.36 -16.17 -4.93
C SER A 6 -7.22 -16.74 -6.06
N LEU A 7 -6.81 -17.88 -6.64
CA LEU A 7 -7.54 -18.57 -7.70
C LEU A 7 -8.58 -19.60 -7.20
N SER A 8 -8.69 -19.85 -5.89
CA SER A 8 -9.63 -20.85 -5.33
C SER A 8 -10.49 -20.25 -4.23
N PRO A 9 -11.80 -20.00 -4.49
CA PRO A 9 -12.73 -19.49 -3.50
C PRO A 9 -12.75 -20.33 -2.21
N ARG A 10 -12.75 -21.66 -2.34
CA ARG A 10 -12.64 -22.60 -1.21
C ARG A 10 -11.40 -22.37 -0.34
N ARG A 11 -10.21 -22.24 -0.95
CA ARG A 11 -8.95 -22.03 -0.19
C ARG A 11 -8.91 -20.64 0.44
N PHE A 12 -9.51 -19.64 -0.20
CA PHE A 12 -9.65 -18.30 0.34
C PHE A 12 -10.59 -18.29 1.56
N ALA A 13 -11.76 -18.93 1.46
CA ALA A 13 -12.72 -19.07 2.58
C ALA A 13 -12.08 -19.78 3.79
N GLN A 14 -11.36 -20.89 3.57
CA GLN A 14 -10.61 -21.58 4.64
C GLN A 14 -9.54 -20.69 5.29
N SER A 15 -8.96 -19.76 4.53
CA SER A 15 -7.99 -18.80 5.07
C SER A 15 -8.67 -17.73 5.94
N LEU A 16 -9.80 -17.20 5.48
CA LEU A 16 -10.62 -16.24 6.22
C LEU A 16 -11.24 -16.85 7.49
N ALA A 17 -11.63 -18.12 7.45
CA ALA A 17 -12.23 -18.82 8.58
C ALA A 17 -11.32 -18.89 9.82
N ARG A 18 -10.00 -18.71 9.67
CA ARG A 18 -9.08 -18.57 10.81
C ARG A 18 -9.26 -17.26 11.59
N LEU A 19 -9.78 -16.22 10.94
CA LEU A 19 -10.08 -14.91 11.55
C LEU A 19 -11.56 -14.79 11.90
N VAL A 20 -12.45 -15.25 11.01
CA VAL A 20 -13.91 -15.21 11.18
C VAL A 20 -14.50 -16.59 10.87
N PRO A 21 -14.67 -17.47 11.88
CA PRO A 21 -15.04 -18.88 11.68
C PRO A 21 -16.37 -19.13 10.95
N ALA A 22 -17.29 -18.16 10.96
CA ALA A 22 -18.58 -18.27 10.29
C ALA A 22 -18.52 -18.06 8.77
N VAL A 23 -17.39 -17.61 8.22
CA VAL A 23 -17.23 -17.39 6.77
C VAL A 23 -17.25 -18.73 6.03
N ARG A 24 -18.09 -18.82 5.00
CA ARG A 24 -18.21 -19.96 4.09
C ARG A 24 -17.97 -19.53 2.66
N GLU A 25 -17.75 -20.49 1.78
CA GLU A 25 -17.50 -20.23 0.35
C GLU A 25 -18.68 -19.51 -0.30
N GLU A 26 -19.93 -19.85 0.06
CA GLU A 26 -21.13 -19.20 -0.46
C GLU A 26 -21.26 -17.71 -0.08
N HIS A 27 -20.49 -17.24 0.90
CA HIS A 27 -20.48 -15.82 1.30
C HIS A 27 -19.53 -14.97 0.45
N LEU A 28 -18.71 -15.60 -0.41
CA LEU A 28 -17.72 -14.92 -1.23
C LEU A 28 -18.31 -14.49 -2.57
N ARG A 29 -17.96 -13.27 -3.00
CA ARG A 29 -18.25 -12.76 -4.34
C ARG A 29 -16.96 -12.28 -5.01
N PRO A 30 -16.83 -12.40 -6.34
CA PRO A 30 -15.71 -11.83 -7.06
C PRO A 30 -15.57 -10.33 -6.77
N ALA A 31 -14.33 -9.87 -6.63
CA ALA A 31 -13.98 -8.48 -6.46
C ALA A 31 -12.70 -8.20 -7.27
N PRO A 32 -12.50 -6.97 -7.76
CA PRO A 32 -11.26 -6.59 -8.41
C PRO A 32 -10.08 -6.72 -7.44
N ALA A 33 -8.92 -7.12 -7.96
CA ALA A 33 -7.69 -7.11 -7.19
C ALA A 33 -7.22 -5.67 -6.95
N GLY A 34 -6.86 -5.34 -5.71
CA GLY A 34 -6.15 -4.11 -5.40
C GLY A 34 -4.67 -4.24 -5.76
N VAL A 35 -4.12 -3.26 -6.46
CA VAL A 35 -2.68 -3.17 -6.71
C VAL A 35 -2.10 -2.10 -5.78
N ARG A 36 -1.07 -2.45 -5.01
CA ARG A 36 -0.30 -1.48 -4.23
C ARG A 36 0.84 -0.95 -5.10
N ALA A 37 0.92 0.36 -5.26
CA ALA A 37 2.08 1.02 -5.86
C ALA A 37 3.21 1.06 -4.83
N GLN A 38 3.86 -0.08 -4.62
CA GLN A 38 4.97 -0.23 -3.67
C GLN A 38 6.30 -0.18 -4.41
N ALA A 39 7.21 0.67 -3.96
CA ALA A 39 8.52 0.81 -4.57
C ALA A 39 9.43 -0.37 -4.23
N LEU A 40 10.28 -0.74 -5.20
CA LEU A 40 11.31 -1.75 -5.08
C LEU A 40 12.67 -1.05 -5.20
N ALA A 41 13.54 -1.25 -4.22
CA ALA A 41 14.91 -0.77 -4.25
C ALA A 41 15.75 -1.60 -5.24
N ARG A 42 16.93 -1.07 -5.58
CA ARG A 42 17.83 -1.71 -6.58
C ARG A 42 18.34 -3.08 -6.15
N ASP A 43 18.39 -3.33 -4.85
CA ASP A 43 18.78 -4.62 -4.25
C ASP A 43 17.60 -5.62 -4.19
N GLY A 44 16.41 -5.23 -4.67
CA GLY A 44 15.20 -6.05 -4.63
C GLY A 44 14.44 -6.00 -3.31
N SER A 45 14.85 -5.15 -2.36
CA SER A 45 14.07 -4.93 -1.13
C SER A 45 12.86 -4.03 -1.39
N LEU A 46 11.79 -4.26 -0.64
CA LEU A 46 10.58 -3.45 -0.70
C LEU A 46 10.76 -2.22 0.20
N VAL A 47 10.30 -1.05 -0.27
CA VAL A 47 10.31 0.16 0.53
C VAL A 47 9.07 0.17 1.42
N ASP A 48 9.28 0.16 2.73
CA ASP A 48 8.19 0.09 3.71
C ASP A 48 7.60 1.46 4.08
N ASP A 49 8.37 2.53 3.94
CA ASP A 49 8.00 3.90 4.36
C ASP A 49 8.01 4.91 3.19
N PHE A 50 7.79 6.19 3.46
CA PHE A 50 7.87 7.23 2.44
C PHE A 50 9.21 7.23 1.71
N LEU A 51 9.13 7.33 0.38
CA LEU A 51 10.28 7.61 -0.47
C LEU A 51 9.99 8.85 -1.28
N PHE A 52 10.73 9.91 -1.01
CA PHE A 52 10.63 11.18 -1.73
C PHE A 52 11.80 11.35 -2.70
N ALA A 53 11.51 11.96 -3.85
CA ALA A 53 12.54 12.48 -4.74
C ALA A 53 12.28 13.97 -4.98
N THR A 54 13.31 14.80 -4.83
CA THR A 54 13.22 16.25 -4.94
C THR A 54 13.93 16.75 -6.19
N SER A 55 13.39 17.81 -6.78
CA SER A 55 13.96 18.56 -7.90
C SER A 55 13.54 20.03 -7.72
N PRO A 56 14.16 21.03 -8.38
CA PRO A 56 13.78 22.43 -8.18
C PRO A 56 12.27 22.64 -8.32
N ARG A 57 11.63 23.06 -7.22
CA ARG A 57 10.17 23.27 -7.06
C ARG A 57 9.30 22.03 -7.28
N GLN A 58 9.85 20.83 -7.07
CA GLN A 58 9.15 19.56 -7.27
C GLN A 58 9.44 18.57 -6.15
N LEU A 59 8.40 17.95 -5.63
CA LEU A 59 8.46 16.84 -4.69
C LEU A 59 7.66 15.66 -5.27
N HIS A 60 8.35 14.54 -5.51
CA HIS A 60 7.74 13.31 -6.00
C HIS A 60 7.60 12.33 -4.84
N VAL A 61 6.38 11.86 -4.57
CA VAL A 61 6.11 10.78 -3.63
C VAL A 61 6.19 9.45 -4.38
N ILE A 62 7.31 8.75 -4.26
CA ILE A 62 7.61 7.51 -4.97
C ILE A 62 7.04 6.29 -4.23
N ASN A 63 7.04 6.33 -2.90
CA ASN A 63 6.41 5.33 -2.03
C ASN A 63 5.69 6.04 -0.89
N ALA A 64 4.59 5.46 -0.42
CA ALA A 64 3.87 5.92 0.76
C ALA A 64 3.37 4.72 1.59
N PRO A 65 3.37 4.81 2.92
CA PRO A 65 2.94 3.73 3.80
C PRO A 65 1.41 3.47 3.70
N SER A 66 1.01 2.25 4.05
CA SER A 66 -0.40 1.84 4.10
C SER A 66 -0.93 1.86 5.54
N PRO A 67 -2.23 2.21 5.77
CA PRO A 67 -3.24 2.58 4.77
C PRO A 67 -3.25 4.10 4.53
N ALA A 68 -2.91 4.51 3.31
CA ALA A 68 -2.90 5.93 2.93
C ALA A 68 -4.27 6.60 3.07
N ALA A 69 -5.37 5.85 2.86
CA ALA A 69 -6.73 6.40 2.90
C ALA A 69 -7.19 6.82 4.31
N THR A 70 -6.82 6.07 5.35
CA THR A 70 -7.24 6.38 6.74
C THR A 70 -6.39 7.46 7.39
N ALA A 71 -5.18 7.70 6.89
CA ALA A 71 -4.23 8.69 7.41
C ALA A 71 -4.00 9.86 6.42
N ALA A 72 -4.90 10.07 5.45
CA ALA A 72 -4.67 10.98 4.33
C ALA A 72 -4.33 12.42 4.74
N LEU A 73 -4.93 12.94 5.82
CA LEU A 73 -4.67 14.30 6.31
C LEU A 73 -3.27 14.43 6.93
N GLU A 74 -2.87 13.47 7.75
CA GLU A 74 -1.52 13.44 8.35
C GLU A 74 -0.45 13.25 7.27
N ILE A 75 -0.73 12.40 6.29
CA ILE A 75 0.14 12.22 5.12
C ILE A 75 0.27 13.53 4.34
N ALA A 76 -0.84 14.26 4.12
CA ALA A 76 -0.78 15.55 3.46
C ALA A 76 0.07 16.56 4.23
N GLY A 77 -0.09 16.64 5.57
CA GLY A 77 0.74 17.48 6.43
C GLY A 77 2.22 17.13 6.33
N HIS A 78 2.55 15.83 6.31
CA HIS A 78 3.92 15.36 6.14
C HIS A 78 4.52 15.75 4.79
N VAL A 79 3.77 15.56 3.70
CA VAL A 79 4.20 15.93 2.34
C VAL A 79 4.42 17.44 2.20
N VAL A 80 3.56 18.28 2.79
CA VAL A 80 3.74 19.74 2.80
C VAL A 80 4.99 20.13 3.58
N SER A 81 5.21 19.54 4.75
CA SER A 81 6.42 19.81 5.54
C SER A 81 7.70 19.45 4.79
N GLU A 82 7.70 18.40 3.98
CA GLU A 82 8.86 18.00 3.18
C GLU A 82 9.07 18.93 1.98
N LEU A 83 7.99 19.44 1.39
CA LEU A 83 8.05 20.43 0.32
C LEU A 83 8.70 21.74 0.84
N ASP A 84 8.29 22.21 2.01
CA ASP A 84 8.86 23.42 2.64
C ASP A 84 10.36 23.25 2.93
N ARG A 85 10.77 22.07 3.42
CA ARG A 85 12.19 21.75 3.66
C ARG A 85 13.01 21.76 2.36
N SER A 86 12.45 21.21 1.29
CA SER A 86 13.09 21.15 -0.03
C SER A 86 13.29 22.55 -0.62
N ALA A 87 12.31 23.44 -0.43
CA ALA A 87 12.40 24.84 -0.86
C ALA A 87 13.46 25.64 -0.10
N ALA A 88 13.69 25.35 1.18
CA ALA A 88 14.70 26.02 2.01
C ALA A 88 16.16 25.62 1.66
N THR A 89 16.35 24.53 0.93
CA THR A 89 17.68 23.98 0.57
C THR A 89 18.05 24.28 -0.90
N SER A 90 17.16 24.93 -1.64
CA SER A 90 17.29 25.25 -3.09
C SER A 90 17.75 26.68 -3.35
#